data_AF-A0A6T8PIP1-F1
#
_entry.id   AF-A0A6T8PIP1-F1
#
_cell.length_a   1.000
_cell.length_b   1.000
_cell.length_c   1.000
_cell.angle_alpha   90.00
_cell.angle_beta   90.00
_cell.angle_gamma   90.00
#
_symmetry.space_group_name_H-M   'P 1'
#
loop_
_entity.id
_entity.type
_entity.pdbx_description
1 polymer ?
#
loop_
_entity_poly.entity_id
_entity_poly.type
_entity_poly.pdbx_seq_one_letter_code
_entity_poly.pdbx_strand_id
1 'polypeptide(L)'
;TQLLRPDDTNVATNSDISLTEQLRPLPTDELLQRTLRLESLSNNATHLDERVPLETQFKSLSLMEQREATLQRAVRAHEHANNQPNRKEVHLLGKPIPAPLLHKLLPILQSLRWTVPNHRQGLTAERYLVLQTNVHQDRFYGELRNACRELMEWADPEYYYSGIAVTKNFVASPHIDERDTSFQYAVSLGDFRGGGQLCVEGKRTIARNGSDGAEQGISGHTRDGNDVCEEYVNVVDTQNRIVRVDGRNVHWVRPWDEADRYSLIFYDTSGRFPTPITESGVDLEWLA
;
A
#
# COMPACT_ATOMS: atom_id res chain seq x y z
N THR A 1 39.90 -12.77 -3.31
CA THR A 1 39.12 -13.83 -2.64
C THR A 1 39.16 -13.57 -1.14
N GLN A 2 38.22 -12.78 -0.64
CA GLN A 2 37.97 -12.64 0.80
C GLN A 2 36.49 -12.91 1.01
N LEU A 3 36.24 -14.08 1.59
CA LEU A 3 34.94 -14.58 2.01
C LEU A 3 34.43 -13.72 3.16
N LEU A 4 33.27 -13.09 2.96
CA LEU A 4 32.45 -12.60 4.06
C LEU A 4 31.76 -13.81 4.71
N ARG A 5 31.85 -13.88 6.04
CA ARG A 5 31.37 -14.99 6.86
C ARG A 5 29.84 -15.01 6.91
N PRO A 6 29.21 -16.20 6.88
CA PRO A 6 27.78 -16.35 7.11
C PRO A 6 27.55 -16.61 8.60
N ASP A 7 27.32 -15.56 9.40
CA ASP A 7 26.80 -15.71 10.77
C ASP A 7 26.02 -14.44 11.10
N ASP A 8 24.72 -14.49 10.80
CA ASP A 8 23.61 -13.82 11.50
C ASP A 8 22.30 -14.22 10.79
N THR A 9 22.04 -15.52 10.66
CA THR A 9 20.68 -16.00 10.34
C THR A 9 19.85 -15.97 11.61
N ASN A 10 19.52 -14.76 12.04
CA ASN A 10 18.32 -14.57 12.82
C ASN A 10 17.17 -14.91 11.87
N VAL A 11 16.52 -16.05 12.10
CA VAL A 11 15.31 -16.44 11.37
C VAL A 11 14.28 -15.38 11.70
N ALA A 12 14.22 -14.34 10.86
CA ALA A 12 13.19 -13.33 10.91
C ALA A 12 11.88 -14.07 10.67
N THR A 13 11.14 -14.32 11.74
CA THR A 13 9.74 -14.71 11.64
C THR A 13 9.04 -13.70 10.73
N ASN A 14 8.06 -14.16 9.96
CA ASN A 14 7.10 -13.41 9.12
C ASN A 14 6.30 -12.29 9.85
N SER A 15 6.89 -11.68 10.87
CA SER A 15 6.37 -10.50 11.51
C SER A 15 6.45 -9.35 10.53
N ASP A 16 5.34 -8.64 10.38
CA ASP A 16 5.35 -7.30 9.81
C ASP A 16 6.51 -6.48 10.40
N ILE A 17 7.05 -5.59 9.58
CA ILE A 17 7.93 -4.53 10.07
C ILE A 17 7.27 -3.83 11.26
N SER A 18 8.07 -3.38 12.22
CA SER A 18 7.52 -2.82 13.46
C SER A 18 6.57 -1.66 13.16
N LEU A 19 5.54 -1.43 13.99
CA LEU A 19 4.60 -0.33 13.75
C LEU A 19 5.31 1.04 13.65
N THR A 20 6.40 1.22 14.39
CA THR A 20 7.24 2.41 14.26
C THR A 20 7.85 2.52 12.85
N GLU A 21 8.39 1.44 12.30
CA GLU A 21 8.90 1.42 10.91
C GLU A 21 7.80 1.56 9.87
N GLN A 22 6.60 1.06 10.15
CA GLN A 22 5.46 1.26 9.26
C GLN A 22 5.05 2.73 9.21
N LEU A 23 4.96 3.39 10.36
CA LEU A 23 4.47 4.76 10.45
C LEU A 23 5.54 5.80 10.13
N ARG A 24 6.81 5.50 10.39
CA ARG A 24 7.92 6.47 10.23
C ARG A 24 7.94 7.12 8.85
N PRO A 25 7.81 6.43 7.70
CA PRO A 25 7.88 7.08 6.39
C PRO A 25 6.71 8.04 6.10
N LEU A 26 5.59 7.94 6.82
CA LEU A 26 4.41 8.77 6.58
C LEU A 26 4.68 10.25 6.92
N PRO A 27 4.03 11.18 6.18
CA PRO A 27 4.16 12.60 6.46
C PRO A 27 3.47 12.96 7.79
N THR A 28 3.93 14.05 8.41
CA THR A 28 3.53 14.45 9.78
C THR A 28 2.02 14.69 9.90
N ASP A 29 1.39 15.24 8.88
CA ASP A 29 -0.04 15.49 8.80
C ASP A 29 -0.85 14.18 8.81
N GLU A 30 -0.44 13.18 8.03
CA GLU A 30 -1.06 11.84 8.05
C GLU A 30 -0.92 11.19 9.44
N LEU A 31 0.27 11.27 10.05
CA LEU A 31 0.49 10.78 11.43
C LEU A 31 -0.42 11.49 12.45
N LEU A 32 -0.60 12.80 12.30
CA LEU A 32 -1.47 13.58 13.17
C LEU A 32 -2.95 13.20 12.99
N GLN A 33 -3.41 13.06 11.74
CA GLN A 33 -4.79 12.64 11.44
C GLN A 33 -5.10 11.28 12.05
N ARG A 34 -4.20 10.30 11.92
CA ARG A 34 -4.32 8.97 12.56
C ARG A 34 -4.41 9.07 14.07
N THR A 35 -3.50 9.82 14.67
CA THR A 35 -3.44 10.01 16.12
C THR A 35 -4.76 10.59 16.64
N LEU A 36 -5.27 11.65 16.02
CA LEU A 36 -6.52 12.29 16.42
C LEU A 36 -7.72 11.34 16.30
N ARG A 37 -7.76 10.52 15.25
CA ARG A 37 -8.82 9.52 15.04
C ARG A 37 -8.79 8.42 16.11
N LEU A 38 -7.61 7.87 16.42
CA LEU A 38 -7.48 6.82 17.44
C LEU A 38 -7.81 7.33 18.83
N GLU A 39 -7.38 8.55 19.14
CA GLU A 39 -7.71 9.18 20.42
C GLU A 39 -9.20 9.51 20.55
N SER A 40 -9.88 9.91 19.46
CA SER A 40 -11.33 10.15 19.52
C SER A 40 -12.12 8.86 19.78
N LEU A 41 -11.66 7.72 19.25
CA LEU A 41 -12.23 6.41 19.54
C LEU A 41 -12.00 6.01 21.02
N SER A 42 -10.83 6.32 21.58
CA SER A 42 -10.50 6.03 22.98
C SER A 42 -11.24 6.93 23.97
N ASN A 43 -11.53 8.19 23.61
CA ASN A 43 -12.12 9.18 24.51
C ASN A 43 -13.62 8.98 24.79
N ASN A 44 -14.27 8.02 24.13
CA ASN A 44 -15.59 7.54 24.58
C ASN A 44 -15.52 6.76 25.90
N ALA A 45 -14.32 6.53 26.48
CA ALA A 45 -14.16 5.78 27.72
C ALA A 45 -14.05 6.60 29.01
N THR A 46 -13.46 7.82 29.08
CA THR A 46 -13.44 8.63 30.32
C THR A 46 -12.85 10.04 30.14
N HIS A 47 -13.52 11.03 30.72
CA HIS A 47 -13.05 12.38 31.10
C HIS A 47 -12.40 13.29 30.03
N LEU A 48 -13.21 14.21 29.51
CA LEU A 48 -12.77 15.47 28.92
C LEU A 48 -12.30 16.41 30.03
N ASP A 49 -11.01 16.42 30.36
CA ASP A 49 -10.44 17.58 31.04
C ASP A 49 -8.99 17.81 30.56
N GLU A 50 -8.73 19.06 30.17
CA GLU A 50 -7.42 19.65 29.85
C GLU A 50 -6.60 19.05 28.68
N ARG A 51 -7.08 19.21 27.44
CA ARG A 51 -6.19 19.16 26.26
C ARG A 51 -5.77 20.56 25.84
N VAL A 52 -4.54 20.94 26.21
CA VAL A 52 -3.85 22.08 25.59
C VAL A 52 -3.74 21.82 24.08
N PRO A 53 -4.16 22.74 23.19
CA PRO A 53 -4.04 22.56 21.75
C PRO A 53 -2.57 22.32 21.37
N LEU A 54 -2.29 21.25 20.61
CA LEU A 54 -0.93 20.89 20.16
C LEU A 54 -0.20 22.08 19.54
N GLU A 55 -0.92 22.90 18.79
CA GLU A 55 -0.42 24.12 18.15
C GLU A 55 0.28 25.07 19.13
N THR A 56 0.06 24.93 20.44
CA THR A 56 0.65 25.76 21.49
C THR A 56 1.90 25.11 22.10
N GLN A 57 1.99 23.78 22.15
CA GLN A 57 3.14 23.04 22.73
C GLN A 57 4.33 22.92 21.78
N PHE A 58 4.12 22.96 20.46
CA PHE A 58 5.17 22.67 19.48
C PHE A 58 5.86 23.89 18.87
N LYS A 59 5.46 25.12 19.23
CA LYS A 59 5.99 26.36 18.62
C LYS A 59 7.50 26.57 18.81
N SER A 60 8.11 25.92 19.79
CA SER A 60 9.55 26.03 20.07
C SER A 60 10.41 24.88 19.52
N LEU A 61 9.81 23.83 18.96
CA LEU A 61 10.53 22.64 18.50
C LEU A 61 10.93 22.74 17.03
N SER A 62 12.06 22.12 16.67
CA SER A 62 12.44 21.95 15.27
C SER A 62 11.47 21.03 14.53
N LEU A 63 11.41 21.13 13.20
CA LEU A 63 10.54 20.29 12.37
C LEU A 63 10.81 18.78 12.57
N MET A 64 12.06 18.39 12.78
CA MET A 64 12.44 17.00 13.02
C MET A 64 11.93 16.49 14.37
N GLU A 65 12.02 17.31 15.42
CA GLU A 65 11.50 16.98 16.76
C GLU A 65 9.96 16.92 16.77
N GLN A 66 9.30 17.84 16.06
CA GLN A 66 7.84 17.81 15.90
C GLN A 66 7.39 16.51 15.22
N ARG A 67 8.09 16.10 14.16
CA ARG A 67 7.80 14.85 13.46
C ARG A 67 8.02 13.62 14.35
N GLU A 68 9.14 13.55 15.06
CA GLU A 68 9.43 12.44 15.97
C GLU A 68 8.40 12.35 17.11
N ALA A 69 8.03 13.48 17.71
CA ALA A 69 6.99 13.53 18.74
C ALA A 69 5.62 13.06 18.19
N THR A 70 5.28 13.45 16.96
CA THR A 70 4.04 13.03 16.30
C THR A 70 4.05 11.53 16.01
N LEU A 71 5.16 11.00 15.50
CA LEU A 71 5.36 9.56 15.27
C LEU A 71 5.19 8.76 16.56
N GLN A 72 5.88 9.15 17.63
CA GLN A 72 5.79 8.45 18.91
C GLN A 72 4.36 8.49 19.48
N ARG A 73 3.64 9.59 19.29
CA ARG A 73 2.25 9.69 19.71
C ARG A 73 1.33 8.81 18.87
N ALA A 74 1.53 8.73 17.56
CA ALA A 74 0.78 7.84 16.69
C ALA A 74 1.00 6.37 17.06
N VAL A 75 2.26 5.98 17.32
CA VAL A 75 2.62 4.64 17.81
C VAL A 75 1.90 4.35 19.13
N ARG A 76 2.00 5.24 20.13
CA ARG A 76 1.29 5.07 21.41
C ARG A 76 -0.22 5.00 21.25
N ALA A 77 -0.82 5.82 20.37
CA ALA A 77 -2.26 5.81 20.14
C ALA A 77 -2.72 4.48 19.54
N HIS A 78 -1.94 3.93 18.59
CA HIS A 78 -2.18 2.58 18.09
C HIS A 78 -2.00 1.53 19.18
N GLU A 79 -0.90 1.54 19.94
CA GLU A 79 -0.66 0.61 21.04
C GLU A 79 -1.75 0.66 22.13
N HIS A 80 -2.25 1.85 22.46
CA HIS A 80 -3.30 2.05 23.45
C HIS A 80 -4.68 1.61 22.93
N ALA A 81 -4.98 1.87 21.65
CA ALA A 81 -6.13 1.27 21.00
C ALA A 81 -6.02 -0.27 20.95
N ASN A 82 -4.79 -0.80 20.94
CA ASN A 82 -4.46 -2.22 20.84
C ASN A 82 -4.54 -3.03 22.16
N ASN A 83 -5.28 -2.59 23.19
CA ASN A 83 -5.85 -3.56 24.14
C ASN A 83 -6.88 -4.52 23.48
N GLN A 84 -7.08 -4.41 22.16
CA GLN A 84 -7.59 -5.44 21.26
C GLN A 84 -6.56 -5.74 20.14
N PRO A 85 -6.42 -7.01 19.69
CA PRO A 85 -5.22 -7.51 19.04
C PRO A 85 -5.15 -7.10 17.57
N ASN A 86 -3.99 -6.60 17.13
CA ASN A 86 -3.58 -6.35 15.74
C ASN A 86 -4.53 -5.48 14.91
N ARG A 87 -3.98 -4.73 13.94
CA ARG A 87 -4.84 -4.17 12.89
C ARG A 87 -5.63 -5.31 12.29
N LYS A 88 -6.96 -5.16 12.19
CA LYS A 88 -7.81 -6.18 11.59
C LYS A 88 -7.33 -6.43 10.17
N GLU A 89 -6.92 -7.65 9.88
CA GLU A 89 -6.49 -8.04 8.54
C GLU A 89 -7.66 -8.66 7.78
N VAL A 90 -7.80 -8.26 6.52
CA VAL A 90 -8.70 -8.87 5.55
C VAL A 90 -7.84 -9.48 4.47
N HIS A 91 -7.77 -10.81 4.42
CA HIS A 91 -6.96 -11.50 3.42
C HIS A 91 -7.72 -11.63 2.11
N LEU A 92 -7.12 -11.14 1.03
CA LEU A 92 -7.69 -11.14 -0.31
C LEU A 92 -6.76 -11.85 -1.29
N LEU A 93 -7.33 -12.42 -2.34
CA LEU A 93 -6.59 -13.00 -3.45
C LEU A 93 -6.85 -12.17 -4.71
N GLY A 94 -5.80 -11.70 -5.39
CA GLY A 94 -5.94 -11.10 -6.71
C GLY A 94 -6.54 -12.07 -7.75
N LYS A 95 -7.04 -11.54 -8.87
CA LYS A 95 -7.52 -12.35 -9.99
C LYS A 95 -6.35 -13.10 -10.64
N PRO A 96 -6.44 -14.43 -10.82
CA PRO A 96 -5.34 -15.22 -11.37
C PRO A 96 -5.07 -14.83 -12.82
N ILE A 97 -3.81 -14.54 -13.13
CA ILE A 97 -3.41 -14.18 -14.50
C ILE A 97 -3.36 -15.46 -15.35
N PRO A 98 -3.89 -15.45 -16.59
CA PRO A 98 -3.82 -16.58 -17.50
C PRO A 98 -2.40 -17.08 -17.72
N ALA A 99 -2.20 -18.40 -17.69
CA ALA A 99 -0.90 -19.03 -17.87
C ALA A 99 -0.13 -18.55 -19.13
N PRO A 100 -0.76 -18.35 -20.30
CA PRO A 100 -0.05 -17.80 -21.47
C PRO A 100 0.58 -16.43 -21.24
N LEU A 101 -0.10 -15.55 -20.48
CA LEU A 101 0.43 -14.23 -20.13
C LEU A 101 1.57 -14.34 -19.10
N LEU A 102 1.44 -15.23 -18.11
CA LEU A 102 2.50 -15.50 -17.13
C LEU A 102 3.78 -16.03 -17.81
N HIS A 103 3.63 -17.04 -18.67
CA HIS A 103 4.74 -17.66 -19.42
C HIS A 103 5.45 -16.66 -20.35
N LYS A 104 4.75 -15.60 -20.76
CA LYS A 104 5.32 -14.52 -21.56
C LYS A 104 6.01 -13.45 -20.70
N LEU A 105 5.34 -12.96 -19.66
CA LEU A 105 5.82 -11.85 -18.83
C LEU A 105 7.05 -12.22 -18.00
N LEU A 106 7.05 -13.38 -17.33
CA LEU A 106 8.10 -13.72 -16.38
C LEU A 106 9.50 -13.83 -17.04
N PRO A 107 9.68 -14.50 -18.19
CA PRO A 107 10.99 -14.53 -18.86
C PRO A 107 11.50 -13.15 -19.30
N ILE A 108 10.60 -12.26 -19.73
CA ILE A 108 10.95 -10.87 -20.10
C ILE A 108 11.50 -10.14 -18.86
N LEU A 109 10.84 -10.29 -17.71
CA LEU A 109 11.27 -9.67 -16.46
C LEU A 109 12.58 -10.26 -15.92
N GLN A 110 12.77 -11.57 -16.05
CA GLN A 110 14.00 -12.26 -15.66
C GLN A 110 15.22 -11.85 -16.50
N SER A 111 15.01 -11.57 -17.79
CA SER A 111 16.05 -11.12 -18.72
C SER A 111 16.19 -9.59 -18.81
N LEU A 112 15.40 -8.84 -18.03
CA LEU A 112 15.38 -7.38 -18.09
C LEU A 112 16.75 -6.80 -17.73
N ARG A 113 17.24 -5.91 -18.59
CA ARG A 113 18.42 -5.09 -18.30
C ARG A 113 18.00 -3.90 -17.44
N TRP A 114 18.22 -4.01 -16.14
CA TRP A 114 18.00 -2.91 -15.21
C TRP A 114 19.01 -1.79 -15.48
N THR A 115 18.55 -0.54 -15.47
CA THR A 115 19.45 0.60 -15.67
C THR A 115 20.50 0.65 -14.58
N VAL A 116 21.75 0.94 -14.96
CA VAL A 116 22.83 1.22 -14.00
C VAL A 116 22.37 2.35 -13.09
N PRO A 117 22.52 2.24 -11.75
CA PRO A 117 21.97 3.20 -10.81
C PRO A 117 22.38 4.64 -11.16
N ASN A 118 21.41 5.45 -11.55
CA ASN A 118 21.59 6.89 -11.51
C ASN A 118 21.78 7.26 -10.04
N HIS A 119 22.90 7.88 -9.71
CA HIS A 119 23.17 8.43 -8.39
C HIS A 119 22.25 9.63 -8.12
N ARG A 120 20.94 9.40 -7.92
CA ARG A 120 20.11 10.36 -7.21
C ARG A 120 20.41 10.18 -5.73
N GLN A 121 20.88 11.24 -5.07
CA GLN A 121 21.04 11.26 -3.61
C GLN A 121 19.72 10.82 -2.95
N GLY A 122 19.77 9.72 -2.21
CA GLY A 122 18.64 9.22 -1.40
C GLY A 122 17.74 8.16 -2.05
N LEU A 123 17.97 7.75 -3.31
CA LEU A 123 17.21 6.64 -3.91
C LEU A 123 18.15 5.76 -4.75
N THR A 124 18.78 4.77 -4.12
CA THR A 124 19.47 3.67 -4.81
C THR A 124 18.42 2.69 -5.33
N ALA A 125 17.69 3.08 -6.36
CA ALA A 125 16.66 2.23 -6.96
C ALA A 125 17.30 1.25 -7.95
N GLU A 126 18.29 0.48 -7.48
CA GLU A 126 18.76 -0.68 -8.23
C GLU A 126 17.54 -1.58 -8.45
N ARG A 127 17.21 -1.84 -9.72
CA ARG A 127 16.06 -2.67 -10.10
C ARG A 127 14.69 -2.01 -9.95
N TYR A 128 14.64 -0.71 -10.19
CA TYR A 128 13.40 0.06 -10.39
C TYR A 128 13.41 0.72 -11.76
N LEU A 129 12.34 0.55 -12.52
CA LEU A 129 12.17 1.09 -13.86
C LEU A 129 10.76 1.68 -14.01
N VAL A 130 10.65 2.84 -14.64
CA VAL A 130 9.35 3.44 -14.99
C VAL A 130 9.20 3.47 -16.50
N LEU A 131 8.11 2.90 -17.00
CA LEU A 131 7.74 2.86 -18.41
C LEU A 131 6.55 3.79 -18.66
N GLN A 132 6.74 4.91 -19.36
CA GLN A 132 5.64 5.80 -19.73
C GLN A 132 4.85 5.25 -20.93
N THR A 133 3.52 5.34 -20.92
CA THR A 133 2.66 4.72 -21.95
C THR A 133 2.84 5.32 -23.35
N ASN A 134 3.18 6.62 -23.44
CA ASN A 134 3.26 7.36 -24.71
C ASN A 134 4.61 7.25 -25.45
N VAL A 135 5.42 6.22 -25.16
CA VAL A 135 6.72 6.02 -25.82
C VAL A 135 6.57 5.07 -27.01
N HIS A 136 6.59 5.64 -28.21
CA HIS A 136 6.35 4.90 -29.47
C HIS A 136 7.61 4.22 -30.05
N GLN A 137 8.81 4.51 -29.54
CA GLN A 137 10.07 4.01 -30.08
C GLN A 137 11.05 3.57 -28.97
N ASP A 138 10.61 2.66 -28.12
CA ASP A 138 11.46 2.07 -27.08
C ASP A 138 12.14 0.80 -27.61
N ARG A 139 13.41 0.92 -28.02
CA ARG A 139 14.18 -0.23 -28.53
C ARG A 139 14.55 -1.24 -27.45
N PHE A 140 14.47 -0.87 -26.16
CA PHE A 140 14.97 -1.71 -25.07
C PHE A 140 13.84 -2.43 -24.34
N TYR A 141 12.67 -1.80 -24.21
CA TYR A 141 11.56 -2.34 -23.43
C TYR A 141 10.29 -2.58 -24.25
N GLY A 142 10.39 -2.60 -25.57
CA GLY A 142 9.24 -2.83 -26.47
C GLY A 142 8.50 -4.14 -26.19
N GLU A 143 9.22 -5.24 -25.96
CA GLU A 143 8.62 -6.54 -25.63
C GLU A 143 7.85 -6.51 -24.30
N LEU A 144 8.44 -5.90 -23.25
CA LEU A 144 7.79 -5.73 -21.96
C LEU A 144 6.53 -4.88 -22.07
N ARG A 145 6.58 -3.75 -22.79
CA ARG A 145 5.41 -2.89 -23.02
C ARG A 145 4.27 -3.63 -23.72
N ASN A 146 4.60 -4.44 -24.72
CA ASN A 146 3.59 -5.23 -25.43
C ASN A 146 2.97 -6.29 -24.52
N ALA A 147 3.77 -7.01 -23.74
CA ALA A 147 3.26 -7.99 -22.77
C ALA A 147 2.40 -7.33 -21.68
N CYS A 148 2.81 -6.16 -21.18
CA CYS A 148 2.01 -5.37 -20.23
C CYS A 148 0.70 -4.87 -20.83
N ARG A 149 0.69 -4.47 -22.12
CA ARG A 149 -0.54 -4.08 -22.81
C ARG A 149 -1.50 -5.26 -22.95
N GLU A 150 -1.00 -6.44 -23.35
CA GLU A 150 -1.81 -7.66 -23.44
C GLU A 150 -2.39 -8.06 -22.07
N LEU A 151 -1.62 -7.89 -20.99
CA LEU A 151 -2.10 -8.09 -19.63
C LEU A 151 -3.26 -7.15 -19.28
N MET A 152 -3.12 -5.85 -19.56
CA MET A 152 -4.18 -4.88 -19.26
C MET A 152 -5.39 -5.02 -20.19
N GLU A 153 -5.21 -5.38 -21.45
CA GLU A 153 -6.32 -5.70 -22.36
C GLU A 153 -7.18 -6.86 -21.83
N TRP A 154 -6.54 -7.85 -21.20
CA TRP A 154 -7.26 -8.94 -20.53
C TRP A 154 -7.90 -8.51 -19.20
N ALA A 155 -7.20 -7.73 -18.39
CA ALA A 155 -7.63 -7.39 -17.03
C ALA A 155 -8.70 -6.29 -16.99
N ASP A 156 -8.52 -5.23 -17.78
CA ASP A 156 -9.41 -4.10 -17.91
C ASP A 156 -9.06 -3.30 -19.19
N PRO A 157 -9.70 -3.61 -20.34
CA PRO A 157 -9.39 -2.96 -21.61
C PRO A 157 -9.79 -1.49 -21.67
N GLU A 158 -10.63 -1.01 -20.74
CA GLU A 158 -11.05 0.39 -20.68
C GLU A 158 -10.15 1.24 -19.79
N TYR A 159 -9.30 0.61 -18.97
CA TYR A 159 -8.43 1.33 -18.06
C TYR A 159 -7.25 2.00 -18.77
N TYR A 160 -7.19 3.33 -18.63
CA TYR A 160 -6.05 4.12 -19.06
C TYR A 160 -4.99 4.19 -17.96
N TYR A 161 -3.74 3.86 -18.30
CA TYR A 161 -2.58 4.13 -17.45
C TYR A 161 -1.58 5.06 -18.14
N SER A 162 -1.02 5.98 -17.37
CA SER A 162 0.01 6.91 -17.83
C SER A 162 1.42 6.33 -17.76
N GLY A 163 1.63 5.35 -16.88
CA GLY A 163 2.91 4.69 -16.69
C GLY A 163 2.80 3.34 -16.00
N ILE A 164 3.93 2.63 -16.01
CA ILE A 164 4.11 1.34 -15.34
C ILE A 164 5.38 1.42 -14.50
N ALA A 165 5.27 1.18 -13.19
CA ALA A 165 6.43 0.95 -12.35
C ALA A 165 6.75 -0.55 -12.37
N VAL A 166 7.99 -0.85 -12.72
CA VAL A 166 8.53 -2.22 -12.83
C VAL A 166 9.63 -2.35 -11.78
N THR A 167 9.49 -3.30 -10.86
CA THR A 167 10.48 -3.49 -9.79
C THR A 167 10.94 -4.93 -9.70
N LYS A 168 12.15 -5.15 -9.19
CA LYS A 168 12.63 -6.47 -8.74
C LYS A 168 13.19 -6.37 -7.34
N ASN A 169 12.69 -7.25 -6.48
CA ASN A 169 13.04 -7.39 -5.07
C ASN A 169 12.92 -6.08 -4.28
N PHE A 170 11.92 -5.28 -4.63
CA PHE A 170 11.62 -4.03 -3.96
C PHE A 170 10.56 -4.24 -2.88
N VAL A 171 10.90 -3.90 -1.64
CA VAL A 171 9.98 -3.82 -0.51
C VAL A 171 9.62 -2.35 -0.34
N ALA A 172 8.44 -1.95 -0.78
CA ALA A 172 7.96 -0.60 -0.58
C ALA A 172 7.60 -0.40 0.91
N SER A 173 8.18 0.62 1.54
CA SER A 173 7.74 1.07 2.87
C SER A 173 6.36 1.70 2.78
N PRO A 174 5.59 1.83 3.88
CA PRO A 174 4.28 2.47 3.82
C PRO A 174 4.32 3.89 3.24
N HIS A 175 3.46 4.14 2.25
CA HIS A 175 3.37 5.43 1.55
C HIS A 175 2.00 5.62 0.90
N ILE A 176 1.78 6.83 0.39
CA ILE A 176 0.62 7.24 -0.41
C ILE A 176 1.16 7.75 -1.74
N ASP A 177 0.55 7.32 -2.85
CA ASP A 177 0.85 7.86 -4.17
C ASP A 177 -0.02 9.09 -4.43
N GLU A 178 0.38 10.23 -3.87
CA GLU A 178 -0.39 11.50 -3.90
C GLU A 178 -0.71 12.03 -5.31
N ARG A 179 0.02 11.55 -6.33
CA ARG A 179 -0.15 11.98 -7.72
C ARG A 179 -1.11 11.10 -8.51
N ASP A 180 -1.54 9.98 -7.94
CA ASP A 180 -2.51 9.14 -8.59
C ASP A 180 -3.85 9.85 -8.70
N THR A 181 -4.45 9.72 -9.87
CA THR A 181 -5.78 10.30 -10.15
C THR A 181 -6.85 9.22 -10.25
N SER A 182 -6.46 7.95 -10.32
CA SER A 182 -7.35 6.80 -10.47
C SER A 182 -6.79 5.60 -9.69
N PHE A 183 -7.39 4.43 -9.87
CA PHE A 183 -6.88 3.16 -9.35
C PHE A 183 -5.47 2.86 -9.88
N GLN A 184 -4.78 1.96 -9.20
CA GLN A 184 -3.61 1.23 -9.70
C GLN A 184 -3.97 -0.23 -9.94
N TYR A 185 -3.32 -0.87 -10.92
CA TYR A 185 -3.32 -2.33 -11.05
C TYR A 185 -1.97 -2.86 -10.60
N ALA A 186 -1.98 -3.73 -9.59
CA ALA A 186 -0.78 -4.30 -9.01
C ALA A 186 -0.67 -5.79 -9.32
N VAL A 187 0.52 -6.20 -9.77
CA VAL A 187 0.88 -7.58 -10.06
C VAL A 187 2.21 -7.90 -9.42
N SER A 188 2.37 -9.13 -8.92
CA SER A 188 3.68 -9.68 -8.64
C SER A 188 3.91 -11.03 -9.29
N LEU A 189 5.16 -11.29 -9.69
CA LEU A 189 5.58 -12.48 -10.42
C LEU A 189 6.88 -13.03 -9.85
N GLY A 190 7.17 -14.29 -10.13
CA GLY A 190 8.36 -15.00 -9.66
C GLY A 190 8.05 -16.02 -8.57
N ASP A 191 9.10 -16.64 -8.06
CA ASP A 191 9.01 -17.83 -7.21
C ASP A 191 9.12 -17.51 -5.71
N PHE A 192 8.93 -16.24 -5.34
CA PHE A 192 9.03 -15.78 -3.96
C PHE A 192 8.04 -16.48 -3.02
N ARG A 193 8.43 -16.68 -1.76
CA ARG A 193 7.64 -17.42 -0.76
C ARG A 193 7.72 -16.75 0.61
N GLY A 194 6.83 -17.15 1.51
CA GLY A 194 6.82 -16.69 2.89
C GLY A 194 6.18 -15.32 3.10
N GLY A 195 6.01 -14.50 2.07
CA GLY A 195 5.38 -13.18 2.21
C GLY A 195 5.18 -12.47 0.88
N GLY A 196 5.52 -11.18 0.81
CA GLY A 196 5.43 -10.40 -0.43
C GLY A 196 4.01 -9.94 -0.79
N GLN A 197 3.05 -10.08 0.13
CA GLN A 197 1.70 -9.55 -0.05
C GLN A 197 1.72 -8.02 -0.15
N LEU A 198 0.80 -7.48 -0.95
CA LEU A 198 0.50 -6.06 -0.97
C LEU A 198 -0.48 -5.76 0.16
N CYS A 199 -0.09 -4.87 1.07
CA CYS A 199 -0.93 -4.41 2.16
C CYS A 199 -1.50 -3.04 1.81
N VAL A 200 -2.82 -2.87 1.89
CA VAL A 200 -3.51 -1.61 1.62
C VAL A 200 -4.48 -1.32 2.75
N GLU A 201 -4.34 -0.17 3.40
CA GLU A 201 -5.28 0.26 4.43
C GLU A 201 -6.66 0.54 3.85
N GLY A 202 -7.69 0.13 4.58
CA GLY A 202 -9.08 0.33 4.24
C GLY A 202 -9.88 0.80 5.45
N LYS A 203 -11.03 1.41 5.16
CA LYS A 203 -11.99 1.91 6.14
C LYS A 203 -13.38 1.43 5.74
N ARG A 204 -14.22 1.21 6.74
CA ARG A 204 -15.65 0.99 6.54
C ARG A 204 -16.47 1.56 7.67
N THR A 205 -17.63 2.09 7.33
CA THR A 205 -18.61 2.54 8.30
C THR A 205 -19.44 1.36 8.79
N ILE A 206 -19.50 1.19 10.12
CA ILE A 206 -20.35 0.21 10.79
C ILE A 206 -21.48 0.98 11.47
N ALA A 207 -22.72 0.68 11.08
CA ALA A 207 -23.88 1.12 11.83
C ALA A 207 -23.83 0.49 13.23
N ARG A 208 -23.85 1.29 14.29
CA ARG A 208 -24.03 0.76 15.65
C ARG A 208 -25.39 0.07 15.70
N ASN A 209 -25.38 -1.23 15.99
CA ASN A 209 -26.58 -2.06 16.16
C ASN A 209 -27.63 -1.32 17.02
N GLY A 210 -28.66 -0.76 16.39
CA GLY A 210 -30.00 -0.89 16.91
C GLY A 210 -30.35 -2.36 16.75
N SER A 211 -30.63 -3.03 17.86
CA SER A 211 -31.19 -4.38 17.86
C SER A 211 -32.40 -4.43 16.92
N ASP A 212 -32.24 -5.01 15.75
CA ASP A 212 -33.14 -5.97 15.10
C ASP A 212 -32.82 -6.03 13.60
N GLY A 213 -32.68 -7.26 13.09
CA GLY A 213 -32.02 -7.56 11.83
C GLY A 213 -32.55 -6.79 10.62
N ALA A 214 -31.62 -6.15 9.90
CA ALA A 214 -31.81 -5.72 8.52
C ALA A 214 -30.46 -5.74 7.78
N GLU A 215 -30.55 -6.04 6.48
CA GLU A 215 -29.49 -6.47 5.58
C GLU A 215 -28.32 -5.50 5.39
N GLN A 216 -27.18 -6.09 5.02
CA GLN A 216 -25.93 -5.43 4.63
C GLN A 216 -26.14 -4.52 3.40
N GLY A 217 -26.45 -3.25 3.64
CA GLY A 217 -26.42 -2.19 2.63
C GLY A 217 -25.26 -1.23 2.90
N ILE A 218 -24.24 -1.24 2.04
CA ILE A 218 -23.22 -0.19 2.00
C ILE A 218 -23.88 1.03 1.36
N SER A 219 -24.21 2.03 2.18
CA SER A 219 -24.53 3.45 1.84
C SER A 219 -25.83 3.94 2.46
N GLY A 220 -25.69 4.62 3.59
CA GLY A 220 -26.73 5.44 4.19
C GLY A 220 -26.08 6.22 5.32
N HIS A 221 -25.70 7.47 5.07
CA HIS A 221 -25.31 8.38 6.14
C HIS A 221 -26.46 8.47 7.13
N THR A 222 -26.31 7.88 8.32
CA THR A 222 -27.27 8.11 9.39
C THR A 222 -27.04 9.53 9.89
N ARG A 223 -28.11 10.34 9.94
CA ARG A 223 -28.05 11.73 10.43
C ARG A 223 -27.71 11.83 11.92
N ASP A 224 -27.60 10.70 12.61
CA ASP A 224 -27.56 10.63 14.08
C ASP A 224 -26.13 10.56 14.64
N GLY A 225 -25.10 10.74 13.82
CA GLY A 225 -23.72 10.94 14.28
C GLY A 225 -23.12 9.77 15.06
N ASN A 226 -23.71 8.57 14.95
CA ASN A 226 -23.38 7.38 15.74
C ASN A 226 -22.62 6.30 14.96
N ASP A 227 -22.24 6.60 13.73
CA ASP A 227 -21.47 5.72 12.85
C ASP A 227 -20.05 5.50 13.39
N VAL A 228 -19.64 4.24 13.53
CA VAL A 228 -18.27 3.88 13.91
C VAL A 228 -17.48 3.56 12.64
N CYS A 229 -16.39 4.28 12.40
CA CYS A 229 -15.45 3.95 11.33
C CYS A 229 -14.49 2.86 11.82
N GLU A 230 -14.53 1.67 11.21
CA GLU A 230 -13.57 0.60 11.45
C GLU A 230 -12.45 0.68 10.40
N GLU A 231 -11.20 0.69 10.86
CA GLU A 231 -10.00 0.61 10.02
C GLU A 231 -9.48 -0.83 9.97
N TYR A 232 -8.97 -1.23 8.82
CA TYR A 232 -8.41 -2.56 8.59
C TYR A 232 -7.31 -2.51 7.53
N VAL A 233 -6.59 -3.61 7.37
CA VAL A 233 -5.56 -3.78 6.33
C VAL A 233 -6.00 -4.90 5.41
N ASN A 234 -6.14 -4.60 4.13
CA ASN A 234 -6.26 -5.62 3.11
C ASN A 234 -4.88 -6.22 2.88
N VAL A 235 -4.73 -7.52 3.12
CA VAL A 235 -3.51 -8.28 2.83
C VAL A 235 -3.76 -9.07 1.56
N VAL A 236 -3.30 -8.53 0.44
CA VAL A 236 -3.60 -9.04 -0.89
C VAL A 236 -2.46 -9.92 -1.41
N ASP A 237 -2.78 -11.18 -1.69
CA ASP A 237 -1.90 -12.04 -2.47
C ASP A 237 -1.93 -11.62 -3.94
N THR A 238 -0.77 -11.15 -4.41
CA THR A 238 -0.55 -10.70 -5.79
C THR A 238 0.37 -11.63 -6.56
N GLN A 239 0.76 -12.79 -6.02
CA GLN A 239 1.66 -13.72 -6.69
C GLN A 239 0.95 -14.40 -7.87
N ASN A 240 1.42 -14.12 -9.09
CA ASN A 240 0.79 -14.56 -10.34
C ASN A 240 -0.68 -14.11 -10.47
N ARG A 241 -1.00 -13.00 -9.82
CA ARG A 241 -2.34 -12.43 -9.70
C ARG A 241 -2.30 -10.93 -9.93
N ILE A 242 -3.43 -10.38 -10.36
CA ILE A 242 -3.63 -8.94 -10.53
C ILE A 242 -4.71 -8.45 -9.56
N VAL A 243 -4.51 -7.28 -8.98
CA VAL A 243 -5.48 -6.60 -8.12
C VAL A 243 -5.63 -5.14 -8.55
N ARG A 244 -6.86 -4.62 -8.46
CA ARG A 244 -7.17 -3.19 -8.57
C ARG A 244 -7.21 -2.56 -7.18
N VAL A 245 -6.31 -1.64 -6.92
CA VAL A 245 -6.17 -0.94 -5.63
C VAL A 245 -6.24 0.56 -5.83
N ASP A 246 -6.48 1.29 -4.76
CA ASP A 246 -6.38 2.74 -4.75
C ASP A 246 -5.08 3.16 -4.03
N GLY A 247 -4.05 3.50 -4.81
CA GLY A 247 -2.73 3.92 -4.32
C GLY A 247 -2.75 5.22 -3.49
N ARG A 248 -3.89 5.92 -3.47
CA ARG A 248 -4.13 7.09 -2.61
C ARG A 248 -4.44 6.72 -1.17
N ASN A 249 -4.56 5.43 -0.85
CA ASN A 249 -4.55 4.89 0.51
C ASN A 249 -3.14 4.44 0.90
N VAL A 250 -2.84 4.44 2.20
CA VAL A 250 -1.54 3.95 2.69
C VAL A 250 -1.37 2.47 2.34
N HIS A 251 -0.24 2.17 1.70
CA HIS A 251 0.06 0.82 1.27
C HIS A 251 1.56 0.49 1.32
N TRP A 252 1.88 -0.80 1.44
CA TRP A 252 3.24 -1.32 1.50
C TRP A 252 3.32 -2.76 1.02
N VAL A 253 4.53 -3.29 0.89
CA VAL A 253 4.75 -4.72 0.58
C VAL A 253 5.36 -5.40 1.80
N ARG A 254 4.79 -6.54 2.21
CA ARG A 254 5.39 -7.37 3.27
C ARG A 254 6.74 -7.94 2.82
N PRO A 255 7.73 -8.13 3.72
CA PRO A 255 8.93 -8.87 3.39
C PRO A 255 8.60 -10.30 2.94
N TRP A 256 9.57 -10.98 2.33
CA TRP A 256 9.47 -12.38 1.93
C TRP A 256 10.82 -13.05 2.13
N ASP A 257 10.82 -14.39 2.23
CA ASP A 257 11.97 -15.14 2.72
C ASP A 257 13.06 -15.32 1.66
N GLU A 258 12.63 -15.71 0.45
CA GLU A 258 13.55 -16.13 -0.61
C GLU A 258 12.97 -15.93 -2.01
N ALA A 259 13.84 -16.13 -3.02
CA ALA A 259 13.57 -15.98 -4.44
C ALA A 259 13.25 -14.55 -4.93
N ASP A 260 13.28 -14.41 -6.25
CA ASP A 260 13.04 -13.13 -6.91
C ASP A 260 11.54 -12.81 -6.97
N ARG A 261 11.18 -11.60 -6.54
CA ARG A 261 9.86 -11.00 -6.70
C ARG A 261 9.95 -9.86 -7.69
N TYR A 262 9.19 -9.97 -8.76
CA TYR A 262 9.00 -8.89 -9.72
C TYR A 262 7.64 -8.24 -9.49
N SER A 263 7.51 -6.93 -9.69
CA SER A 263 6.21 -6.28 -9.67
C SER A 263 5.97 -5.39 -10.89
N LEU A 264 4.71 -5.30 -11.27
CA LEU A 264 4.20 -4.37 -12.27
C LEU A 264 3.07 -3.58 -11.61
N ILE A 265 3.22 -2.26 -11.54
CA ILE A 265 2.20 -1.34 -11.03
C ILE A 265 1.79 -0.41 -12.18
N PHE A 266 0.55 -0.53 -12.63
CA PHE A 266 -0.03 0.35 -13.63
C PHE A 266 -0.75 1.49 -12.93
N TYR A 267 -0.46 2.74 -13.29
CA TYR A 267 -1.00 3.90 -12.60
C TYR A 267 -1.30 5.06 -13.57
N ASP A 268 -2.21 5.94 -13.17
CA ASP A 268 -2.53 7.17 -13.90
C ASP A 268 -2.34 8.42 -13.05
N THR A 269 -1.37 9.25 -13.45
CA THR A 269 -1.16 10.59 -12.87
C THR A 269 -1.57 11.72 -13.82
N SER A 270 -2.23 11.40 -14.95
CA SER A 270 -2.54 12.39 -15.98
C SER A 270 -3.82 13.19 -15.69
N GLY A 271 -4.68 12.71 -14.79
CA GLY A 271 -5.97 13.32 -14.50
C GLY A 271 -6.99 13.18 -15.63
N ARG A 272 -6.77 12.30 -16.60
CA ARG A 272 -7.68 12.11 -17.74
C ARG A 272 -8.98 11.44 -17.35
N PHE A 273 -8.89 10.43 -16.49
CA PHE A 273 -10.04 9.63 -16.05
C PHE A 273 -10.02 9.49 -14.53
N PRO A 274 -10.22 10.60 -13.79
CA PRO A 274 -10.14 10.55 -12.35
C PRO A 274 -11.28 9.71 -11.77
N THR A 275 -10.97 8.86 -10.80
CA THR A 275 -11.97 8.10 -10.05
C THR A 275 -12.10 8.64 -8.62
N PRO A 276 -13.28 8.52 -7.99
CA PRO A 276 -13.40 8.74 -6.54
C PRO A 276 -12.40 7.89 -5.77
N ILE A 277 -11.99 8.36 -4.58
CA ILE A 277 -11.16 7.56 -3.68
C ILE A 277 -12.01 6.43 -3.10
N THR A 278 -11.51 5.20 -3.21
CA THR A 278 -12.15 4.03 -2.60
C THR A 278 -11.67 3.87 -1.17
N GLU A 279 -12.58 4.06 -0.21
CA GLU A 279 -12.24 3.98 1.22
C GLU A 279 -11.81 2.58 1.66
N SER A 280 -12.23 1.51 0.98
CA SER A 280 -11.77 0.15 1.26
C SER A 280 -10.32 -0.08 0.84
N GLY A 281 -9.67 0.84 0.12
CA GLY A 281 -8.30 0.73 -0.39
C GLY A 281 -8.14 -0.26 -1.55
N VAL A 282 -8.91 -1.33 -1.56
CA VAL A 282 -9.00 -2.31 -2.66
C VAL A 282 -10.38 -2.21 -3.30
N ASP A 283 -10.44 -2.30 -4.62
CA ASP A 283 -11.71 -2.35 -5.34
C ASP A 283 -12.32 -3.75 -5.22
N LEU A 284 -13.19 -3.91 -4.22
CA LEU A 284 -13.81 -5.19 -3.88
C LEU A 284 -14.80 -5.66 -4.94
N GLU A 285 -15.45 -4.73 -5.65
CA GLU A 285 -16.39 -5.06 -6.73
C GLU A 285 -15.63 -5.60 -7.95
N TRP A 286 -14.50 -4.99 -8.28
CA TRP A 286 -13.63 -5.50 -9.34
C TRP A 286 -13.02 -6.86 -8.99
N LEU A 287 -12.82 -7.15 -7.71
CA LEU A 287 -12.20 -8.40 -7.28
C LEU A 287 -13.17 -9.58 -7.22
N ALA A 288 -14.46 -9.31 -6.99
CA ALA A 288 -15.54 -10.29 -7.05
C ALA A 288 -15.65 -10.97 -8.44
#